data_AF-N1VUJ2-F1
#
_entry.id   AF-N1VUJ2-F1
#
_cell.length_a   1.000
_cell.length_b   1.000
_cell.length_c   1.000
_cell.angle_alpha   90.00
_cell.angle_beta   90.00
_cell.angle_gamma   90.00
#
_symmetry.space_group_name_H-M   'P 1'
#
loop_
_entity.id
_entity.type
_entity.pdbx_description
1 polymer ?
#
loop_
_entity_poly.entity_id
_entity_poly.type
_entity_poly.pdbx_seq_one_letter_code
_entity_poly.pdbx_strand_id
1 'polypeptide(L)'
;MKFKTIISIFLISTSILNAQETKTQTATFEYGLKAQNITYFPYETNSSLRQSQSNLKNNKDLVYLPFFKYRNASSKIGYEFSMIDVKLNNPYFKGVFFGPNASPTTFTYGNIQRQEFRFNFFYYPLENELFYFGFGILKIDRFYKNQNFEEFSNIYSDKINSYGISLPLRSKIQLVDGLELNLAFDPYVTYGNRNYVNQRVSSMMYYENRPGPYFYLSKTNPNNITEILGFQAEISLSYQFYENLKLYVGFNRNQSKIRSIHFDQTNYTYLGAINELYITTENKYNRLIDTHHSIYFGISNTH
;
A
#
# COMPACT_ATOMS: atom_id res chain seq x y z
N MET A 1 20.91 -2.18 -3.14
CA MET A 1 21.76 -0.97 -3.29
C MET A 1 22.06 -0.42 -1.89
N LYS A 2 23.31 -0.19 -1.51
CA LYS A 2 23.67 0.24 -0.14
C LYS A 2 23.26 1.72 0.07
N PHE A 3 22.79 2.07 1.26
CA PHE A 3 22.32 3.42 1.64
C PHE A 3 23.28 4.55 1.25
N LYS A 4 24.59 4.30 1.37
CA LYS A 4 25.65 5.22 0.92
C LYS A 4 25.57 5.54 -0.58
N THR A 5 25.25 4.56 -1.42
CA THR A 5 25.14 4.73 -2.87
C THR A 5 23.96 5.61 -3.27
N ILE A 6 22.83 5.51 -2.55
CA ILE A 6 21.66 6.37 -2.78
C ILE A 6 21.99 7.81 -2.39
N ILE A 7 22.59 8.02 -1.21
CA ILE A 7 23.02 9.35 -0.76
C ILE A 7 24.06 9.96 -1.71
N SER A 8 25.02 9.17 -2.20
CA SER A 8 26.03 9.67 -3.13
C SER A 8 25.44 10.05 -4.48
N ILE A 9 24.52 9.25 -5.04
CA ILE A 9 23.82 9.62 -6.27
C ILE A 9 23.00 10.90 -6.05
N PHE A 10 22.34 11.01 -4.89
CA PHE A 10 21.55 12.17 -4.50
C PHE A 10 22.40 13.43 -4.37
N LEU A 11 23.59 13.35 -3.76
CA LEU A 11 24.49 14.48 -3.62
C LEU A 11 25.14 14.88 -4.95
N ILE A 12 25.50 13.92 -5.82
CA ILE A 12 26.13 14.22 -7.12
C ILE A 12 25.13 14.88 -8.09
N SER A 13 23.84 14.54 -8.05
CA SER A 13 22.84 15.24 -8.87
C SER A 13 22.65 16.71 -8.45
N THR A 14 22.92 17.05 -7.19
CA THR A 14 22.74 18.43 -6.68
C THR A 14 23.86 19.37 -7.09
N SER A 15 25.06 18.85 -7.36
CA SER A 15 26.20 19.66 -7.78
C SER A 15 26.17 19.99 -9.28
N ILE A 16 25.52 19.15 -10.11
CA ILE A 16 25.47 19.35 -11.57
C ILE A 16 24.41 20.38 -11.97
N LEU A 17 23.39 20.63 -11.13
CA LEU A 17 22.37 21.65 -11.37
C LEU A 17 22.81 23.08 -10.99
N ASN A 18 23.99 23.25 -10.39
CA ASN A 18 24.44 24.51 -9.80
C ASN A 18 25.36 25.37 -10.70
N ALA A 19 25.15 25.34 -12.01
CA ALA A 19 25.88 26.17 -12.95
C ALA A 19 24.95 26.98 -13.85
N GLN A 20 24.02 27.76 -13.28
CA GLN A 20 23.48 28.93 -13.97
C GLN A 20 22.80 29.94 -13.04
N GLU A 21 23.03 31.21 -13.35
CA GLU A 21 22.82 32.41 -12.55
C GLU A 21 21.39 32.72 -12.14
N THR A 22 21.29 33.39 -10.99
CA THR A 22 20.17 34.15 -10.43
C THR A 22 19.42 35.00 -11.47
N LYS A 23 18.36 34.44 -12.05
CA LYS A 23 17.15 35.17 -12.45
C LYS A 23 16.03 34.74 -11.53
N THR A 24 15.17 35.67 -11.13
CA THR A 24 13.93 35.44 -10.35
C THR A 24 13.27 34.13 -10.79
N GLN A 25 13.53 33.06 -10.03
CA GLN A 25 13.20 31.70 -10.43
C GLN A 25 11.71 31.51 -10.21
N THR A 26 10.95 31.57 -11.30
CA THR A 26 9.52 31.30 -11.28
C THR A 26 9.21 29.82 -11.15
N ALA A 27 10.22 28.96 -11.30
CA ALA A 27 10.13 27.53 -11.13
C ALA A 27 10.97 27.08 -9.94
N THR A 28 10.44 26.14 -9.15
CA THR A 28 11.12 25.54 -8.02
C THR A 28 11.09 24.01 -8.11
N PHE A 29 12.17 23.39 -7.63
CA PHE A 29 12.39 21.96 -7.53
C PHE A 29 12.66 21.59 -6.08
N GLU A 30 11.77 20.82 -5.47
CA GLU A 30 11.93 20.33 -4.12
C GLU A 30 12.15 18.82 -4.14
N TYR A 31 13.21 18.36 -3.51
CA TYR A 31 13.45 16.94 -3.28
C TYR A 31 13.61 16.68 -1.79
N GLY A 32 13.14 15.53 -1.32
CA GLY A 32 13.23 15.24 0.11
C GLY A 32 13.05 13.77 0.45
N LEU A 33 13.16 13.49 1.75
CA LEU A 33 13.00 12.17 2.33
C LEU A 33 12.06 12.27 3.52
N LYS A 34 11.06 11.39 3.58
CA LYS A 34 10.18 11.20 4.75
C LYS A 34 10.56 9.89 5.46
N ALA A 35 10.92 9.95 6.74
CA ALA A 35 10.98 8.78 7.61
C ALA A 35 9.59 8.60 8.24
N GLN A 36 8.90 7.50 7.92
CA GLN A 36 7.52 7.26 8.35
C GLN A 36 7.41 6.01 9.22
N ASN A 37 6.81 6.15 10.40
CA ASN A 37 6.39 5.03 11.22
C ASN A 37 4.97 4.62 10.81
N ILE A 38 4.87 3.63 9.92
CA ILE A 38 3.61 3.18 9.34
C ILE A 38 3.00 2.09 10.21
N THR A 39 1.71 2.20 10.51
CA THR A 39 0.88 1.11 11.00
C THR A 39 -0.10 0.71 9.89
N TYR A 40 -0.08 -0.55 9.48
CA TYR A 40 -0.86 -1.06 8.37
C TYR A 40 -1.79 -2.19 8.81
N PHE A 41 -3.06 -2.10 8.44
CA PHE A 41 -4.11 -3.05 8.74
C PHE A 41 -4.58 -3.70 7.43
N PRO A 42 -4.05 -4.88 7.11
CA PRO A 42 -4.44 -5.64 5.93
C PRO A 42 -5.81 -6.29 6.14
N TYR A 43 -6.69 -6.21 5.14
CA TYR A 43 -7.94 -6.99 5.13
C TYR A 43 -8.75 -6.87 6.43
N GLU A 44 -8.99 -5.64 6.88
CA GLU A 44 -9.93 -5.34 7.95
C GLU A 44 -11.29 -5.92 7.55
N THR A 45 -11.66 -7.03 8.19
CA THR A 45 -12.91 -7.75 7.97
C THR A 45 -13.60 -7.93 9.32
N ASN A 46 -14.90 -7.69 9.35
CA ASN A 46 -15.73 -8.08 10.50
C ASN A 46 -15.91 -9.60 10.45
N SER A 47 -15.03 -10.34 11.12
CA SER A 47 -15.14 -11.80 11.20
C SER A 47 -16.10 -12.18 12.32
N SER A 48 -17.26 -12.73 11.96
CA SER A 48 -18.24 -13.29 12.92
C SER A 48 -17.79 -14.60 13.56
N LEU A 49 -16.65 -15.16 13.13
CA LEU A 49 -16.14 -16.47 13.55
C LEU A 49 -15.37 -16.43 14.90
N ARG A 50 -15.31 -15.27 15.56
CA ARG A 50 -14.36 -14.99 16.65
C ARG A 50 -15.08 -14.32 17.81
N GLN A 51 -15.08 -14.95 18.99
CA GLN A 51 -15.70 -14.38 20.21
C GLN A 51 -14.81 -13.33 20.90
N SER A 52 -13.49 -13.44 20.76
CA SER A 52 -12.51 -12.50 21.33
C SER A 52 -11.27 -12.46 20.44
N GLN A 53 -10.82 -11.24 20.11
CA GLN A 53 -9.67 -11.00 19.24
C GLN A 53 -8.80 -9.88 19.84
N SER A 54 -7.49 -10.13 19.92
CA SER A 54 -6.50 -9.11 20.27
C SER A 54 -6.35 -8.08 19.15
N ASN A 55 -5.78 -6.92 19.48
CA ASN A 55 -5.24 -6.02 18.46
C ASN A 55 -4.23 -6.75 17.56
N LEU A 56 -4.18 -6.36 16.29
CA LEU A 56 -3.21 -6.85 15.33
C LEU A 56 -1.79 -6.55 15.82
N LYS A 57 -0.90 -7.56 15.72
CA LYS A 57 0.52 -7.50 16.06
C LYS A 57 1.36 -7.60 14.80
N ASN A 58 2.63 -7.17 14.89
CA ASN A 58 3.60 -7.13 13.79
C ASN A 58 3.11 -6.35 12.55
N ASN A 59 2.32 -5.30 12.79
CA ASN A 59 1.66 -4.54 11.74
C ASN A 59 2.23 -3.12 11.58
N LYS A 60 3.47 -2.93 12.03
CA LYS A 60 4.19 -1.66 11.98
C LYS A 60 5.50 -1.82 11.22
N ASP A 61 5.88 -0.78 10.49
CA ASP A 61 7.14 -0.71 9.74
C ASP A 61 7.69 0.73 9.74
N LEU A 62 9.01 0.87 9.71
CA LEU A 62 9.69 2.16 9.58
C LEU A 62 10.27 2.27 8.19
N VAL A 63 9.73 3.19 7.39
CA VAL A 63 10.09 3.32 5.97
C VAL A 63 10.68 4.68 5.67
N TYR A 64 11.55 4.74 4.67
CA TYR A 64 12.19 5.97 4.20
C TYR A 64 11.77 6.22 2.76
N LEU A 65 10.95 7.25 2.56
CA LEU A 65 10.22 7.47 1.31
C LEU A 65 10.72 8.75 0.64
N PRO A 66 11.40 8.65 -0.51
CA PRO A 66 11.78 9.83 -1.26
C PRO A 66 10.55 10.48 -1.87
N PHE A 67 10.59 11.80 -2.02
CA PHE A 67 9.60 12.54 -2.77
C PHE A 67 10.26 13.64 -3.59
N PHE A 68 9.57 14.05 -4.63
CA PHE A 68 9.99 15.12 -5.53
C PHE A 68 8.79 16.00 -5.83
N LYS A 69 8.98 17.32 -5.87
CA LYS A 69 8.00 18.29 -6.32
C LYS A 69 8.65 19.25 -7.29
N TYR A 70 7.91 19.61 -8.32
CA TYR A 70 8.23 20.72 -9.20
C TYR A 70 7.06 21.70 -9.18
N ARG A 71 7.35 22.99 -9.19
CA ARG A 71 6.34 24.04 -9.28
C ARG A 71 6.80 25.11 -10.24
N ASN A 72 5.86 25.71 -10.95
CA ASN A 72 6.10 26.89 -11.77
C ASN A 72 4.97 27.90 -11.56
N ALA A 73 5.30 29.00 -10.88
CA ALA A 73 4.37 30.08 -10.57
C ALA A 73 3.86 30.78 -11.83
N SER A 74 4.71 30.96 -12.85
CA SER A 74 4.33 31.64 -14.10
C SER A 74 3.30 30.86 -14.90
N SER A 75 3.51 29.55 -15.06
CA SER A 75 2.57 28.70 -15.78
C SER A 75 1.47 28.11 -14.90
N LYS A 76 1.49 28.37 -13.58
CA LYS A 76 0.52 27.87 -12.60
C LYS A 76 0.38 26.35 -12.61
N ILE A 77 1.48 25.63 -12.90
CA ILE A 77 1.50 24.15 -12.92
C ILE A 77 2.57 23.57 -12.02
N GLY A 78 2.36 22.32 -11.59
CA GLY A 78 3.35 21.58 -10.82
C GLY A 78 3.21 20.07 -10.96
N TYR A 79 4.23 19.38 -10.47
CA TYR A 79 4.28 17.93 -10.42
C TYR A 79 4.71 17.47 -9.03
N GLU A 80 4.22 16.32 -8.57
CA GLU A 80 4.66 15.67 -7.34
C GLU A 80 4.79 14.17 -7.58
N PHE A 81 5.93 13.61 -7.20
CA PHE A 81 6.15 12.18 -7.14
C PHE A 81 6.30 11.74 -5.70
N SER A 82 5.62 10.65 -5.34
CA SER A 82 5.78 10.00 -4.04
C SER A 82 5.66 8.49 -4.15
N MET A 83 6.23 7.79 -3.18
CA MET A 83 6.27 6.34 -3.10
C MET A 83 5.96 5.86 -1.67
N ILE A 84 5.36 4.68 -1.56
CA ILE A 84 5.24 3.91 -0.32
C ILE A 84 5.76 2.49 -0.60
N ASP A 85 6.56 1.91 0.31
CA ASP A 85 6.93 0.49 0.30
C ASP A 85 6.90 -0.03 1.74
N VAL A 86 5.88 -0.81 2.08
CA VAL A 86 5.66 -1.39 3.41
C VAL A 86 5.83 -2.89 3.33
N LYS A 87 6.62 -3.47 4.24
CA LYS A 87 6.85 -4.92 4.33
C LYS A 87 6.61 -5.39 5.76
N LEU A 88 5.53 -6.13 5.97
CA LEU A 88 5.20 -6.71 7.26
C LEU A 88 5.56 -8.19 7.28
N ASN A 89 6.32 -8.60 8.29
CA ASN A 89 6.62 -10.00 8.56
C ASN A 89 5.53 -10.60 9.45
N ASN A 90 4.74 -11.50 8.87
CA ASN A 90 3.77 -12.34 9.57
C ASN A 90 2.87 -11.59 10.58
N PRO A 91 2.08 -10.57 10.19
CA PRO A 91 1.16 -9.92 11.09
C PRO A 91 0.06 -10.89 11.53
N TYR A 92 -0.33 -10.80 12.79
CA TYR A 92 -1.22 -11.78 13.40
C TYR A 92 -2.06 -11.18 14.51
N PHE A 93 -3.13 -11.86 14.87
CA PHE A 93 -3.88 -11.61 16.10
C PHE A 93 -4.06 -12.92 16.88
N LYS A 94 -4.23 -12.79 18.18
CA LYS A 94 -4.61 -13.89 19.06
C LYS A 94 -6.12 -13.86 19.25
N GLY A 95 -6.75 -15.01 19.18
CA GLY A 95 -8.19 -15.08 19.40
C GLY A 95 -8.65 -16.49 19.71
N VAL A 96 -9.94 -16.63 19.93
CA VAL A 96 -10.59 -17.88 20.29
C VAL A 96 -11.63 -18.20 19.22
N PHE A 97 -11.56 -19.41 18.66
CA PHE A 97 -12.55 -19.89 17.69
C PHE A 97 -13.94 -20.02 18.33
N PHE A 98 -15.00 -19.91 17.55
CA PHE A 98 -16.35 -20.19 18.06
C PHE A 98 -16.54 -21.70 18.28
N GLY A 99 -16.88 -22.13 19.50
CA GLY A 99 -17.22 -23.53 19.81
C GLY A 99 -17.03 -23.93 21.29
N PRO A 100 -17.59 -25.08 21.72
CA PRO A 100 -17.57 -25.52 23.12
C PRO A 100 -16.18 -25.90 23.69
N ASN A 101 -15.16 -26.09 22.82
CA ASN A 101 -13.78 -26.43 23.19
C ASN A 101 -12.76 -25.42 22.66
N ALA A 102 -13.06 -24.13 22.78
CA ALA A 102 -12.30 -23.12 22.07
C ALA A 102 -10.97 -22.78 22.77
N SER A 103 -9.86 -23.20 22.15
CA SER A 103 -8.50 -22.85 22.60
C SER A 103 -8.04 -21.52 21.99
N PRO A 104 -7.27 -20.71 22.75
CA PRO A 104 -6.57 -19.56 22.19
C PRO A 104 -5.66 -20.00 21.04
N THR A 105 -5.75 -19.33 19.91
CA THR A 105 -4.92 -19.60 18.74
C THR A 105 -4.43 -18.31 18.09
N THR A 106 -3.39 -18.46 17.28
CA THR A 106 -2.80 -17.37 16.52
C THR A 106 -3.29 -17.43 15.08
N PHE A 107 -3.87 -16.33 14.62
CA PHE A 107 -4.33 -16.19 13.25
C PHE A 107 -3.37 -15.27 12.51
N THR A 108 -2.61 -15.86 11.61
CA THR A 108 -1.62 -15.15 10.81
C THR A 108 -2.15 -14.77 9.43
N TYR A 109 -1.74 -13.59 8.96
CA TYR A 109 -1.90 -13.15 7.58
C TYR A 109 -0.68 -13.50 6.68
N GLY A 110 0.39 -14.08 7.23
CA GLY A 110 1.68 -14.34 6.55
C GLY A 110 2.40 -13.06 6.11
N ASN A 111 3.48 -13.17 5.33
CA ASN A 111 4.22 -11.98 4.90
C ASN A 111 3.40 -11.09 3.96
N ILE A 112 3.39 -9.78 4.23
CA ILE A 112 2.61 -8.81 3.46
C ILE A 112 3.52 -7.72 2.93
N GLN A 113 3.31 -7.35 1.68
CA GLN A 113 3.96 -6.21 1.06
C GLN A 113 2.94 -5.35 0.33
N ARG A 114 3.10 -4.02 0.46
CA ARG A 114 2.36 -3.03 -0.31
C ARG A 114 3.31 -1.99 -0.85
N GLN A 115 3.27 -1.79 -2.16
CA GLN A 115 4.03 -0.74 -2.85
C GLN A 115 3.07 0.18 -3.58
N GLU A 116 3.29 1.48 -3.44
CA GLU A 116 2.55 2.51 -4.15
C GLU A 116 3.51 3.48 -4.82
N PHE A 117 3.18 3.88 -6.04
CA PHE A 117 3.84 4.95 -6.77
C PHE A 117 2.77 5.94 -7.21
N ARG A 118 2.97 7.22 -6.92
CA ARG A 118 2.03 8.29 -7.28
C ARG A 118 2.78 9.37 -8.02
N PHE A 119 2.20 9.80 -9.13
CA PHE A 119 2.64 10.95 -9.89
C PHE A 119 1.45 11.89 -10.09
N ASN A 120 1.51 13.07 -9.49
CA ASN A 120 0.44 14.05 -9.47
C ASN A 120 0.83 15.25 -10.34
N PHE A 121 -0.07 15.67 -11.22
CA PHE A 121 -0.06 16.97 -11.86
C PHE A 121 -0.96 17.93 -11.08
N PHE A 122 -0.54 19.17 -10.92
CA PHE A 122 -1.27 20.21 -10.22
C PHE A 122 -1.47 21.46 -11.07
N TYR A 123 -2.61 22.11 -10.85
CA TYR A 123 -2.92 23.46 -11.29
C TYR A 123 -3.11 24.37 -10.07
N TYR A 124 -2.44 25.52 -10.08
CA TYR A 124 -2.46 26.52 -9.00
C TYR A 124 -3.33 27.72 -9.41
N PRO A 125 -4.66 27.69 -9.19
CA PRO A 125 -5.53 28.78 -9.60
C PRO A 125 -5.23 30.09 -8.85
N LEU A 126 -4.78 29.96 -7.59
CA LEU A 126 -4.47 31.06 -6.68
C LEU A 126 -2.97 31.17 -6.45
N GLU A 127 -2.47 32.40 -6.37
CA GLU A 127 -1.05 32.67 -6.10
C GLU A 127 -0.63 32.30 -4.67
N ASN A 128 -1.57 32.36 -3.72
CA ASN A 128 -1.31 32.07 -2.31
C ASN A 128 -1.33 30.57 -1.96
N GLU A 129 -1.48 29.68 -2.96
CA GLU A 129 -1.54 28.21 -2.80
C GLU A 129 -2.56 27.72 -1.75
N LEU A 130 -3.53 28.56 -1.36
CA LEU A 130 -4.51 28.22 -0.34
C LEU A 130 -5.32 26.99 -0.74
N PHE A 131 -5.56 26.83 -2.04
CA PHE A 131 -6.17 25.64 -2.60
C PHE A 131 -5.64 25.40 -4.01
N TYR A 132 -5.22 24.16 -4.27
CA TYR A 132 -4.84 23.71 -5.59
C TYR A 132 -5.21 22.24 -5.77
N PHE A 133 -5.42 21.85 -7.03
CA PHE A 133 -5.91 20.51 -7.36
C PHE A 133 -5.28 20.02 -8.64
N GLY A 134 -5.49 18.75 -8.98
CA GLY A 134 -5.19 18.29 -10.31
C GLY A 134 -5.52 16.84 -10.56
N PHE A 135 -4.62 16.16 -11.25
CA PHE A 135 -4.83 14.80 -11.74
C PHE A 135 -3.59 13.97 -11.45
N GLY A 136 -3.77 12.84 -10.80
CA GLY A 136 -2.68 11.92 -10.49
C GLY A 136 -2.86 10.57 -11.16
N ILE A 137 -1.75 9.97 -11.56
CA ILE A 137 -1.67 8.56 -11.90
C ILE A 137 -1.01 7.81 -10.75
N LEU A 138 -1.50 6.60 -10.48
CA LEU A 138 -0.93 5.77 -9.43
C LEU A 138 -0.88 4.30 -9.81
N LYS A 139 0.14 3.63 -9.27
CA LYS A 139 0.29 2.18 -9.31
C LYS A 139 0.26 1.65 -7.88
N ILE A 140 -0.53 0.61 -7.64
CA ILE A 140 -0.60 -0.08 -6.36
C ILE A 140 -0.32 -1.56 -6.60
N ASP A 141 0.78 -2.04 -6.03
CA ASP A 141 1.13 -3.45 -5.98
C ASP A 141 0.94 -3.98 -4.55
N ARG A 142 0.31 -5.15 -4.43
CA ARG A 142 0.04 -5.80 -3.16
C ARG A 142 0.39 -7.27 -3.25
N PHE A 143 0.94 -7.79 -2.16
CA PHE A 143 1.35 -9.18 -2.05
C PHE A 143 1.03 -9.68 -0.64
N TYR A 144 0.36 -10.81 -0.54
CA TYR A 144 0.05 -11.49 0.71
C TYR A 144 0.57 -12.91 0.69
N LYS A 145 1.07 -13.34 1.86
CA LYS A 145 1.67 -14.66 2.08
C LYS A 145 2.77 -14.97 1.06
N ASN A 146 3.66 -13.99 0.85
CA ASN A 146 4.72 -14.06 -0.17
C ASN A 146 5.73 -15.21 0.06
N GLN A 147 5.77 -15.86 1.22
CA GLN A 147 6.70 -16.97 1.49
C GLN A 147 6.06 -17.91 2.49
N ASN A 148 5.93 -19.17 2.11
CA ASN A 148 5.94 -20.34 2.99
C ASN A 148 6.37 -21.53 2.13
N PHE A 149 7.68 -21.61 1.83
CA PHE A 149 8.29 -22.80 1.24
C PHE A 149 8.69 -23.84 2.31
N GLU A 150 8.47 -23.54 3.60
CA GLU A 150 8.88 -24.41 4.72
C GLU A 150 7.83 -25.50 5.03
N GLU A 151 6.57 -25.33 4.59
CA GLU A 151 5.56 -26.38 4.65
C GLU A 151 5.28 -26.92 3.24
N PHE A 152 5.90 -28.06 2.88
CA PHE A 152 5.72 -28.74 1.59
C PHE A 152 4.25 -29.07 1.24
N SER A 153 3.34 -29.01 2.22
CA SER A 153 1.93 -29.35 2.09
C SER A 153 1.01 -28.19 1.68
N ASN A 154 1.46 -26.93 1.64
CA ASN A 154 0.57 -25.78 1.39
C ASN A 154 1.28 -24.57 0.75
N ILE A 155 0.80 -24.13 -0.41
CA ILE A 155 1.23 -22.89 -1.07
C ILE A 155 0.04 -21.95 -1.14
N TYR A 156 0.13 -20.79 -0.49
CA TYR A 156 -0.88 -19.73 -0.60
C TYR A 156 -0.22 -18.43 -1.01
N SER A 157 -0.71 -17.79 -2.07
CA SER A 157 -0.27 -16.46 -2.51
C SER A 157 -1.46 -15.66 -3.03
N ASP A 158 -1.50 -14.37 -2.70
CA ASP A 158 -2.45 -13.42 -3.26
C ASP A 158 -1.73 -12.14 -3.67
N LYS A 159 -1.71 -11.86 -4.97
CA LYS A 159 -0.98 -10.74 -5.57
C LYS A 159 -1.96 -9.88 -6.37
N ILE A 160 -1.92 -8.57 -6.16
CA ILE A 160 -2.71 -7.60 -6.93
C ILE A 160 -1.75 -6.57 -7.53
N ASN A 161 -1.86 -6.34 -8.84
CA ASN A 161 -1.15 -5.26 -9.53
C ASN A 161 -2.20 -4.38 -10.20
N SER A 162 -2.24 -3.10 -9.82
CA SER A 162 -3.27 -2.18 -10.30
C SER A 162 -2.69 -0.83 -10.66
N TYR A 163 -3.34 -0.17 -11.62
CA TYR A 163 -3.05 1.17 -12.07
C TYR A 163 -4.33 1.99 -12.05
N GLY A 164 -4.21 3.29 -11.87
CA GLY A 164 -5.39 4.12 -11.90
C GLY A 164 -5.09 5.59 -11.75
N ILE A 165 -6.13 6.29 -11.32
CA ILE A 165 -6.17 7.75 -11.29
C ILE A 165 -6.55 8.24 -9.89
N SER A 166 -6.12 9.46 -9.58
CA SER A 166 -6.48 10.18 -8.37
C SER A 166 -6.77 11.64 -8.67
N LEU A 167 -7.52 12.29 -7.78
CA LEU A 167 -7.82 13.72 -7.85
C LEU A 167 -7.12 14.42 -6.69
N PRO A 168 -5.82 14.72 -6.80
CA PRO A 168 -5.09 15.26 -5.67
C PRO A 168 -5.56 16.68 -5.35
N LEU A 169 -6.02 16.88 -4.12
CA LEU A 169 -6.44 18.16 -3.57
C LEU A 169 -5.44 18.58 -2.51
N ARG A 170 -5.04 19.84 -2.51
CA ARG A 170 -4.02 20.36 -1.60
C ARG A 170 -4.40 21.75 -1.11
N SER A 171 -3.93 22.08 0.07
CA SER A 171 -3.99 23.41 0.65
C SER A 171 -2.69 23.69 1.37
N LYS A 172 -2.13 24.88 1.14
CA LYS A 172 -1.02 25.40 1.92
C LYS A 172 -1.46 26.70 2.60
N ILE A 173 -1.31 26.76 3.91
CA ILE A 173 -1.69 27.90 4.74
C ILE A 173 -0.44 28.39 5.45
N GLN A 174 0.02 29.59 5.11
CA GLN A 174 1.08 30.26 5.86
C GLN A 174 0.54 30.63 7.25
N LEU A 175 1.19 30.18 8.31
CA LEU A 175 0.81 30.52 9.69
C LEU A 175 1.58 31.75 10.17
N VAL A 176 2.91 31.69 10.03
CA VAL A 176 3.89 32.76 10.29
C VAL A 176 5.07 32.55 9.36
N ASP A 177 5.98 33.51 9.23
CA ASP A 177 7.12 33.40 8.31
C ASP A 177 7.90 32.08 8.46
N GLY A 178 8.03 31.37 7.33
CA GLY A 178 8.68 30.06 7.25
C GLY A 178 7.86 28.88 7.77
N LEU A 179 6.77 29.08 8.52
CA LEU A 179 5.91 28.00 9.04
C LEU A 179 4.59 27.88 8.24
N GLU A 180 4.39 26.73 7.61
CA GLU A 180 3.23 26.43 6.78
C GLU A 180 2.47 25.21 7.34
N LEU A 181 1.14 25.27 7.30
CA LEU A 181 0.26 24.11 7.44
C LEU A 181 -0.13 23.60 6.04
N ASN A 182 0.11 22.32 5.78
CA ASN A 182 -0.20 21.65 4.53
C ASN A 182 -1.28 20.60 4.76
N LEU A 183 -2.33 20.64 3.94
CA LEU A 183 -3.39 19.66 3.91
C LEU A 183 -3.41 19.00 2.53
N ALA A 184 -3.59 17.68 2.50
CA ALA A 184 -3.69 16.91 1.28
C ALA A 184 -4.84 15.90 1.36
N PHE A 185 -5.56 15.71 0.26
CA PHE A 185 -6.58 14.68 0.11
C PHE A 185 -6.61 14.15 -1.33
N ASP A 186 -6.37 12.85 -1.49
CA ASP A 186 -6.25 12.15 -2.77
C ASP A 186 -7.26 11.02 -2.82
N PRO A 187 -8.53 11.25 -3.20
CA PRO A 187 -9.41 10.16 -3.58
C PRO A 187 -8.88 9.51 -4.86
N TYR A 188 -8.98 8.18 -4.95
CA TYR A 188 -8.44 7.42 -6.07
C TYR A 188 -9.25 6.17 -6.39
N VAL A 189 -9.10 5.73 -7.63
CA VAL A 189 -9.58 4.44 -8.13
C VAL A 189 -8.47 3.79 -8.94
N THR A 190 -8.21 2.51 -8.70
CA THR A 190 -7.32 1.70 -9.53
C THR A 190 -8.02 0.42 -10.00
N TYR A 191 -7.61 -0.06 -11.16
CA TYR A 191 -8.02 -1.33 -11.74
C TYR A 191 -6.78 -2.15 -12.09
N GLY A 192 -6.88 -3.46 -12.00
CA GLY A 192 -5.83 -4.34 -12.47
C GLY A 192 -6.13 -5.80 -12.21
N ASN A 193 -5.10 -6.63 -12.16
CA ASN A 193 -5.26 -8.07 -12.10
C ASN A 193 -4.91 -8.60 -10.71
N ARG A 194 -5.65 -9.63 -10.29
CA ARG A 194 -5.36 -10.40 -9.08
C ARG A 194 -4.97 -11.81 -9.44
N ASN A 195 -3.81 -12.24 -8.98
CA ASN A 195 -3.34 -13.61 -9.08
C ASN A 195 -3.40 -14.25 -7.68
N TYR A 196 -4.37 -15.14 -7.51
CA TYR A 196 -4.56 -15.88 -6.28
C TYR A 196 -4.34 -17.37 -6.53
N VAL A 197 -3.52 -17.97 -5.67
CA VAL A 197 -3.19 -19.39 -5.69
C VAL A 197 -3.30 -19.93 -4.27
N ASN A 198 -4.01 -21.03 -4.10
CA ASN A 198 -4.03 -21.81 -2.87
C ASN A 198 -3.94 -23.30 -3.23
N GLN A 199 -2.79 -23.90 -2.98
CA GLN A 199 -2.50 -25.30 -3.25
C GLN A 199 -2.29 -26.01 -1.93
N ARG A 200 -2.90 -27.19 -1.77
CA ARG A 200 -2.72 -28.03 -0.59
C ARG A 200 -2.51 -29.45 -1.03
N VAL A 201 -1.53 -30.11 -0.45
CA VAL A 201 -1.28 -31.53 -0.61
C VAL A 201 -1.21 -32.19 0.76
N SER A 202 -1.98 -33.25 0.95
CA SER A 202 -1.97 -34.04 2.17
C SER A 202 -2.37 -35.48 1.89
N SER A 203 -2.42 -36.31 2.93
CA SER A 203 -3.19 -37.55 2.91
C SER A 203 -4.50 -37.33 3.66
N MET A 204 -5.60 -37.79 3.09
CA MET A 204 -6.92 -37.74 3.73
C MET A 204 -7.49 -39.15 3.84
N MET A 205 -8.11 -39.45 4.97
CA MET A 205 -8.91 -40.65 5.17
C MET A 205 -10.32 -40.36 4.66
N TYR A 206 -10.82 -41.17 3.75
CA TYR A 206 -12.21 -41.10 3.30
C TYR A 206 -13.05 -42.17 4.03
N TYR A 207 -14.37 -42.11 3.89
CA TYR A 207 -15.30 -43.13 4.43
C TYR A 207 -14.73 -44.54 4.20
N GLU A 208 -14.81 -45.40 5.23
CA GLU A 208 -14.21 -46.75 5.30
C GLU A 208 -12.70 -46.83 5.63
N ASN A 209 -12.11 -45.78 6.20
CA ASN A 209 -10.69 -45.77 6.64
C ASN A 209 -9.68 -46.03 5.52
N ARG A 210 -10.02 -45.73 4.27
CA ARG A 210 -9.06 -45.82 3.16
C ARG A 210 -8.23 -44.54 3.06
N PRO A 211 -6.90 -44.59 3.29
CA PRO A 211 -6.04 -43.44 3.07
C PRO A 211 -5.88 -43.21 1.57
N GLY A 212 -5.85 -41.94 1.17
CA GLY A 212 -5.47 -41.57 -0.19
C GLY A 212 -4.84 -40.18 -0.24
N PRO A 213 -4.17 -39.85 -1.35
CA PRO A 213 -3.66 -38.51 -1.56
C PRO A 213 -4.83 -37.53 -1.68
N TYR A 214 -4.67 -36.36 -1.07
CA TYR A 214 -5.56 -35.22 -1.21
C TYR A 214 -4.81 -34.10 -1.91
N PHE A 215 -5.39 -33.59 -2.99
CA PHE A 215 -4.88 -32.42 -3.67
C PHE A 215 -6.00 -31.38 -3.78
N TYR A 216 -5.68 -30.15 -3.38
CA TYR A 216 -6.55 -29.00 -3.57
C TYR A 216 -5.79 -27.92 -4.31
N LEU A 217 -6.42 -27.33 -5.32
CA LEU A 217 -5.91 -26.18 -6.05
C LEU A 217 -7.05 -25.20 -6.27
N SER A 218 -6.86 -23.98 -5.79
CA SER A 218 -7.68 -22.85 -6.14
C SER A 218 -6.91 -21.92 -7.06
N LYS A 219 -7.53 -21.53 -8.17
CA LYS A 219 -7.00 -20.53 -9.11
C LYS A 219 -8.08 -19.51 -9.44
N THR A 220 -7.67 -18.25 -9.53
CA THR A 220 -8.50 -17.19 -10.11
C THR A 220 -8.48 -17.21 -11.62
N ASN A 221 -9.61 -16.84 -12.22
CA ASN A 221 -9.72 -16.54 -13.64
C ASN A 221 -8.70 -15.46 -14.02
N PRO A 222 -7.87 -15.67 -15.06
CA PRO A 222 -6.89 -14.69 -15.51
C PRO A 222 -7.53 -13.36 -15.97
N ASN A 223 -8.82 -13.35 -16.31
CA ASN A 223 -9.57 -12.18 -16.73
C ASN A 223 -10.24 -11.42 -15.57
N ASN A 224 -10.01 -11.83 -14.32
CA ASN A 224 -10.55 -11.15 -13.15
C ASN A 224 -9.96 -9.75 -13.00
N ILE A 225 -10.84 -8.74 -12.95
CA ILE A 225 -10.45 -7.34 -12.74
C ILE A 225 -10.63 -7.03 -11.25
N THR A 226 -9.56 -6.60 -10.59
CA THR A 226 -9.61 -6.09 -9.23
C THR A 226 -9.62 -4.58 -9.23
N GLU A 227 -10.63 -4.01 -8.57
CA GLU A 227 -10.75 -2.58 -8.34
C GLU A 227 -10.37 -2.24 -6.90
N ILE A 228 -9.60 -1.15 -6.74
CA ILE A 228 -9.29 -0.55 -5.45
C ILE A 228 -9.82 0.89 -5.44
N LEU A 229 -10.81 1.16 -4.60
CA LEU A 229 -11.35 2.50 -4.35
C LEU A 229 -10.84 2.99 -3.00
N GLY A 230 -10.24 4.17 -2.93
CA GLY A 230 -9.74 4.66 -1.65
C GLY A 230 -9.47 6.15 -1.63
N PHE A 231 -8.88 6.58 -0.54
CA PHE A 231 -8.34 7.93 -0.40
C PHE A 231 -7.05 7.91 0.41
N GLN A 232 -6.21 8.91 0.21
CA GLN A 232 -5.09 9.25 1.07
C GLN A 232 -5.27 10.68 1.59
N ALA A 233 -5.12 10.89 2.89
CA ALA A 233 -5.24 12.18 3.54
C ALA A 233 -3.97 12.47 4.33
N GLU A 234 -3.38 13.65 4.16
CA GLU A 234 -2.19 14.10 4.88
C GLU A 234 -2.46 15.46 5.53
N ILE A 235 -2.00 15.60 6.78
CA ILE A 235 -1.88 16.89 7.46
C ILE A 235 -0.43 17.02 7.92
N SER A 236 0.21 18.14 7.60
CA SER A 236 1.59 18.36 8.02
C SER A 236 1.94 19.82 8.26
N LEU A 237 2.85 20.04 9.19
CA LEU A 237 3.52 21.32 9.40
C LEU A 237 4.86 21.26 8.68
N SER A 238 5.19 22.33 7.95
CA SER A 238 6.52 22.53 7.39
C SER A 238 7.14 23.81 7.93
N TYR A 239 8.43 23.73 8.25
CA TYR A 239 9.21 24.87 8.70
C TYR A 239 10.46 25.06 7.84
N GLN A 240 10.57 26.22 7.20
CA GLN A 240 11.74 26.66 6.46
C GLN A 240 12.75 27.26 7.43
N PHE A 241 13.80 26.49 7.74
CA PHE A 241 14.83 26.89 8.70
C PHE A 241 16.10 27.44 8.03
N TYR A 242 16.21 27.30 6.71
CA TYR A 242 17.22 27.91 5.87
C TYR A 242 16.62 28.24 4.50
N GLU A 243 17.28 29.07 3.69
CA GLU A 243 16.75 29.53 2.39
C GLU A 243 16.20 28.37 1.54
N ASN A 244 16.94 27.27 1.48
CA ASN A 244 16.57 26.13 0.65
C ASN A 244 16.12 24.91 1.45
N LEU A 245 16.08 24.94 2.79
CA LEU A 245 15.83 23.75 3.60
C LEU A 245 14.51 23.84 4.37
N LYS A 246 13.72 22.76 4.28
CA LYS A 246 12.47 22.60 5.04
C LYS A 246 12.44 21.33 5.86
N LEU A 247 11.92 21.42 7.07
CA LEU A 247 11.53 20.27 7.89
C LEU A 247 10.03 20.05 7.81
N TYR A 248 9.61 18.80 7.92
CA TYR A 248 8.21 18.40 7.94
C TYR A 248 7.92 17.52 9.14
N VAL A 249 6.78 17.76 9.78
CA VAL A 249 6.16 16.81 10.71
C VAL A 249 4.72 16.63 10.26
N GLY A 250 4.31 15.39 10.04
CA GLY A 250 2.97 15.14 9.53
C GLY A 250 2.38 13.80 9.90
N PHE A 251 1.08 13.72 9.68
CA PHE A 251 0.29 12.51 9.79
C PHE A 251 -0.35 12.20 8.44
N ASN A 252 -0.25 10.96 8.02
CA ASN A 252 -0.88 10.45 6.80
C ASN A 252 -1.81 9.29 7.15
N ARG A 253 -2.96 9.23 6.48
CA ARG A 253 -3.90 8.12 6.55
C ARG A 253 -4.39 7.76 5.16
N ASN A 254 -4.31 6.49 4.83
CA ASN A 254 -4.91 5.91 3.64
C ASN A 254 -5.93 4.87 4.05
N GLN A 255 -7.07 4.85 3.34
CA GLN A 255 -8.06 3.80 3.47
C GLN A 255 -8.56 3.41 2.09
N SER A 256 -8.64 2.11 1.83
CA SER A 256 -9.12 1.58 0.55
C SER A 256 -10.00 0.36 0.71
N LYS A 257 -10.97 0.26 -0.19
CA LYS A 257 -11.85 -0.87 -0.39
C LYS A 257 -11.42 -1.60 -1.66
N ILE A 258 -11.30 -2.91 -1.57
CA ILE A 258 -10.98 -3.78 -2.70
C ILE A 258 -12.22 -4.58 -3.06
N ARG A 259 -12.49 -4.66 -4.36
CA ARG A 259 -13.47 -5.61 -4.91
C ARG A 259 -12.90 -6.26 -6.16
N SER A 260 -13.32 -7.49 -6.41
CA SER A 260 -13.06 -8.18 -7.66
C SER A 260 -14.33 -8.15 -8.52
N ILE A 261 -14.18 -7.77 -9.77
CA ILE A 261 -15.20 -7.67 -10.82
C ILE A 261 -14.99 -8.88 -11.73
N HIS A 262 -16.05 -9.66 -11.95
CA HIS A 262 -15.98 -10.97 -12.62
C HIS A 262 -15.03 -11.95 -11.92
N PHE A 263 -15.16 -12.04 -10.59
CA PHE A 263 -14.34 -12.96 -9.80
C PHE A 263 -14.79 -14.41 -9.99
N ASP A 264 -14.25 -15.08 -11.01
CA ASP A 264 -14.41 -16.52 -11.12
C ASP A 264 -13.20 -17.21 -10.47
N GLN A 265 -13.44 -17.95 -9.39
CA GLN A 265 -12.46 -18.84 -8.79
C GLN A 265 -12.86 -20.28 -9.08
N THR A 266 -11.93 -21.05 -9.64
CA THR A 266 -12.10 -22.48 -9.86
C THR A 266 -11.30 -23.24 -8.83
N ASN A 267 -11.96 -24.12 -8.10
CA ASN A 267 -11.35 -25.01 -7.13
C ASN A 267 -11.36 -26.44 -7.69
N TYR A 268 -10.19 -27.05 -7.73
CA TYR A 268 -9.98 -28.46 -8.06
C TYR A 268 -9.68 -29.20 -6.76
N THR A 269 -10.46 -30.23 -6.44
CA THR A 269 -10.24 -31.09 -5.28
C THR A 269 -10.16 -32.53 -5.74
N TYR A 270 -9.01 -33.16 -5.62
CA TYR A 270 -8.82 -34.58 -5.90
C TYR A 270 -8.76 -35.39 -4.61
N LEU A 271 -9.61 -36.40 -4.50
CA LEU A 271 -9.69 -37.34 -3.39
C LEU A 271 -9.21 -38.72 -3.88
N GLY A 272 -7.94 -39.03 -3.69
CA GLY A 272 -7.36 -40.29 -4.15
C GLY A 272 -7.86 -41.54 -3.43
N ALA A 273 -8.48 -41.40 -2.24
CA ALA A 273 -9.09 -42.51 -1.52
C ALA A 273 -10.28 -43.14 -2.29
N ILE A 274 -11.00 -42.32 -3.07
CA ILE A 274 -12.11 -42.73 -3.94
C ILE A 274 -11.83 -42.50 -5.43
N ASN A 275 -10.66 -41.96 -5.75
CA ASN A 275 -10.24 -41.60 -7.10
C ASN A 275 -11.19 -40.63 -7.82
N GLU A 276 -11.64 -39.57 -7.12
CA GLU A 276 -12.57 -38.58 -7.68
C GLU A 276 -11.94 -37.18 -7.74
N LEU A 277 -12.26 -36.44 -8.81
CA LEU A 277 -11.91 -35.03 -9.00
C LEU A 277 -13.19 -34.19 -8.97
N TYR A 278 -13.28 -33.29 -8.00
CA TYR A 278 -14.34 -32.30 -7.91
C TYR A 278 -13.85 -30.96 -8.45
N ILE A 279 -14.66 -30.35 -9.31
CA ILE A 279 -14.44 -29.00 -9.82
C ILE A 279 -15.61 -28.16 -9.34
N THR A 280 -15.30 -27.13 -8.55
CA THR A 280 -16.32 -26.20 -8.05
C THR A 280 -15.93 -24.78 -8.44
N THR A 281 -16.94 -23.96 -8.74
CA THR A 281 -16.78 -22.52 -8.85
C THR A 281 -17.23 -21.88 -7.55
N GLU A 282 -16.46 -20.94 -7.04
CA GLU A 282 -16.84 -20.21 -5.84
C GLU A 282 -16.79 -18.70 -6.08
N ASN A 283 -17.95 -18.05 -5.98
CA ASN A 283 -18.07 -16.60 -5.91
C ASN A 283 -17.95 -16.15 -4.46
N LYS A 284 -16.76 -16.28 -3.85
CA LYS A 284 -16.53 -15.69 -2.53
C LYS A 284 -15.24 -14.94 -2.49
N TYR A 285 -15.34 -13.62 -2.64
CA TYR A 285 -14.51 -12.72 -1.84
C TYR A 285 -15.31 -11.50 -1.40
N ASN A 286 -15.34 -11.34 -0.08
CA ASN A 286 -15.94 -10.21 0.61
C ASN A 286 -15.17 -8.93 0.31
N ARG A 287 -15.88 -7.80 0.39
CA ARG A 287 -15.31 -6.46 0.46
C ARG A 287 -14.14 -6.43 1.46
N LEU A 288 -12.92 -6.25 0.96
CA LEU A 288 -11.73 -6.14 1.80
C LEU A 288 -11.43 -4.66 2.03
N ILE A 289 -11.16 -4.29 3.29
CA ILE A 289 -10.74 -2.94 3.64
C ILE A 289 -9.27 -3.00 4.04
N ASP A 290 -8.52 -2.03 3.54
CA ASP A 290 -7.14 -1.79 3.89
C ASP A 290 -7.01 -0.40 4.45
N THR A 291 -6.35 -0.30 5.61
CA THR A 291 -6.08 0.97 6.24
C THR A 291 -4.60 1.04 6.58
N HIS A 292 -3.90 2.10 6.19
CA HIS A 292 -2.61 2.41 6.79
C HIS A 292 -2.58 3.86 7.27
N HIS A 293 -1.87 4.09 8.35
CA HIS A 293 -1.62 5.45 8.83
C HIS A 293 -0.19 5.56 9.33
N SER A 294 0.35 6.78 9.31
CA SER A 294 1.71 7.04 9.75
C SER A 294 1.87 8.42 10.35
N ILE A 295 2.83 8.52 11.26
CA ILE A 295 3.45 9.78 11.63
C ILE A 295 4.81 9.80 10.97
N TYR A 296 5.20 10.94 10.41
CA TYR A 296 6.48 11.08 9.74
C TYR A 296 7.21 12.36 10.11
N PHE A 297 8.52 12.26 10.00
CA PHE A 297 9.44 13.38 9.96
C PHE A 297 10.07 13.44 8.56
N GLY A 298 10.18 14.64 7.99
CA GLY A 298 10.74 14.82 6.67
C GLY A 298 11.73 15.98 6.61
N ILE A 299 12.65 15.89 5.66
CA ILE A 299 13.55 16.98 5.27
C ILE A 299 13.53 17.13 3.76
N SER A 300 13.56 18.36 3.27
CA SER A 300 13.70 18.65 1.85
C SER A 300 14.66 19.78 1.58
N ASN A 301 15.10 19.85 0.33
CA ASN A 301 15.85 20.94 -0.23
C ASN A 301 15.13 21.48 -1.47
N THR A 302 14.95 22.79 -1.56
CA THR A 302 14.25 23.51 -2.63
C THR A 302 15.26 24.36 -3.42
N HIS A 303 15.25 24.19 -4.74
CA HIS A 303 16.00 24.98 -5.74
C HIS A 303 15.05 25.63 -6.72
#